data_AF-A0AAD9AIX1-F1
#
_entry.id   AF-A0AAD9AIX1-F1
#
_cell.length_a   1.000
_cell.length_b   1.000
_cell.length_c   1.000
_cell.angle_alpha   90.00
_cell.angle_beta   90.00
_cell.angle_gamma   90.00
#
_symmetry.space_group_name_H-M   'P 1'
#
loop_
_entity.id
_entity.type
_entity.pdbx_description
1 polymer ?
#
loop_
_entity_poly.entity_id
_entity_poly.type
_entity_poly.pdbx_seq_one_letter_code
_entity_poly.pdbx_strand_id
1 'polypeptide(L)'
;MERDAQADAKVRAERSTKLNGEPATEDEARSTTQLPIAPSAEIETHGPASEEVDSETSPAKIAAFELEIQDKILQSYDLDGKDITSKHIAVLNLFARGISAATPEAAKEAAHQLNDLCPPLNRTGEANNWMYMVWLVMLDIVADNGSKDTVQEGCIRILEELVQCAKGMMDVWGSDLRVWRDLPVFPIAFHEYWENDPTSKLGAEKLDPADVQSWKNISCFAARLMRSGLASDYDQAIIALRTALEEDVNTLPGFADCRIQVACLWIKHADKFLLRWALENPGRAKVARASPSYLEAGPLYGGPATMCLQRWGFWIERLEMLGKEASVLEEDTREMALQAAKTIRNVEKRVRRLLSA
;
A
#
# COMPACT_ATOMS: atom_id res chain seq x y z
N MET A 1 -13.85 -12.27 18.67
CA MET A 1 -12.92 -11.12 18.60
C MET A 1 -11.52 -11.49 19.04
N GLU A 2 -11.21 -11.66 20.33
CA GLU A 2 -9.82 -11.91 20.78
C GLU A 2 -9.25 -13.26 20.33
N ARG A 3 -10.10 -14.30 20.24
CA ARG A 3 -9.73 -15.63 19.72
C ARG A 3 -9.53 -15.67 18.20
N ASP A 4 -10.27 -14.85 17.46
CA ASP A 4 -10.22 -14.84 15.99
C ASP A 4 -9.01 -14.04 15.51
N ALA A 5 -8.71 -12.92 16.16
CA ALA A 5 -7.48 -12.15 15.94
C ALA A 5 -6.21 -12.95 16.32
N GLN A 6 -6.27 -13.78 17.38
CA GLN A 6 -5.18 -14.70 17.74
C GLN A 6 -4.96 -15.81 16.71
N ALA A 7 -6.04 -16.33 16.11
CA ALA A 7 -5.94 -17.35 15.07
C ALA A 7 -5.28 -16.77 13.80
N ASP A 8 -5.69 -15.57 13.39
CA ASP A 8 -5.14 -14.91 12.20
C ASP A 8 -3.69 -14.43 12.40
N ALA A 9 -3.34 -13.92 13.59
CA ALA A 9 -1.98 -13.56 13.93
C ALA A 9 -1.04 -14.78 13.93
N LYS A 10 -1.51 -15.92 14.46
CA LYS A 10 -0.75 -17.17 14.47
C LYS A 10 -0.52 -17.72 13.07
N VAL A 11 -1.54 -17.71 12.21
CA VAL A 11 -1.41 -18.13 10.80
C VAL A 11 -0.45 -17.20 10.04
N ARG A 12 -0.44 -15.89 10.33
CA ARG A 12 0.51 -14.93 9.75
C ARG A 12 1.95 -15.15 10.23
N ALA A 13 2.17 -15.42 11.51
CA ALA A 13 3.49 -15.72 12.07
C ALA A 13 4.08 -17.03 11.49
N GLU A 14 3.25 -18.05 11.32
CA GLU A 14 3.63 -19.33 10.70
C GLU A 14 3.99 -19.19 9.20
N ARG A 15 3.40 -18.22 8.49
CA ARG A 15 3.79 -17.87 7.11
C ARG A 15 5.18 -17.24 7.04
N SER A 16 5.53 -16.39 8.01
CA SER A 16 6.84 -15.72 8.07
C SER A 16 7.99 -16.69 8.43
N THR A 17 7.73 -17.66 9.31
CA THR A 17 8.73 -18.66 9.72
C THR A 17 9.02 -19.70 8.64
N LYS A 18 8.06 -20.06 7.78
CA LYS A 18 8.27 -21.04 6.69
C LYS A 18 9.09 -20.50 5.51
N LEU A 19 9.27 -19.19 5.40
CA LEU A 19 10.16 -18.58 4.40
C LEU A 19 11.65 -18.73 4.76
N ASN A 20 11.99 -19.21 5.96
CA ASN A 20 13.37 -19.20 6.49
C ASN A 20 13.91 -20.56 6.96
N GLY A 21 13.39 -21.71 6.52
CA GLY A 21 14.03 -22.97 6.92
C GLY A 21 13.62 -24.24 6.18
N GLU A 22 14.50 -24.71 5.29
CA GLU A 22 15.11 -26.05 5.37
C GLU A 22 16.46 -26.03 4.61
N PRO A 23 17.52 -26.70 5.11
CA PRO A 23 18.86 -26.59 4.54
C PRO A 23 19.00 -27.53 3.33
N ALA A 24 19.38 -26.97 2.18
CA ALA A 24 19.87 -27.77 1.06
C ALA A 24 21.26 -28.32 1.43
N THR A 25 21.36 -29.64 1.42
CA THR A 25 22.60 -30.41 1.56
C THR A 25 23.62 -30.00 0.51
N GLU A 26 24.87 -29.87 0.94
CA GLU A 26 26.07 -29.68 0.12
C GLU A 26 26.15 -30.71 -1.02
N ASP A 27 26.38 -30.24 -2.24
CA ASP A 27 27.58 -30.51 -3.05
C ASP A 27 27.22 -30.36 -4.54
N GLU A 28 27.68 -29.27 -5.18
CA GLU A 28 28.30 -29.29 -6.51
C GLU A 28 28.67 -27.86 -6.94
N ALA A 29 29.97 -27.64 -7.03
CA ALA A 29 30.59 -26.41 -7.50
C ALA A 29 30.31 -26.16 -8.99
N ARG A 30 30.02 -24.90 -9.37
CA ARG A 30 30.88 -24.10 -10.28
C ARG A 30 30.27 -22.76 -10.74
N SER A 31 31.18 -21.77 -10.72
CA SER A 31 31.29 -20.62 -11.63
C SER A 31 30.43 -19.39 -11.37
N THR A 32 30.88 -18.57 -10.43
CA THR A 32 30.68 -17.12 -10.41
C THR A 32 31.40 -16.49 -11.60
N THR A 33 30.64 -16.08 -12.61
CA THR A 33 31.12 -15.15 -13.63
C THR A 33 30.44 -13.80 -13.39
N GLN A 34 31.18 -12.89 -12.75
CA GLN A 34 30.85 -11.47 -12.72
C GLN A 34 30.87 -10.92 -14.14
N LEU A 35 29.79 -10.30 -14.59
CA LEU A 35 29.79 -9.47 -15.79
C LEU A 35 30.24 -8.04 -15.43
N PRO A 36 31.06 -7.37 -16.26
CA PRO A 36 31.71 -6.11 -15.91
C PRO A 36 30.79 -4.90 -16.08
N ILE A 37 30.94 -3.96 -15.15
CA ILE A 37 30.35 -2.61 -15.18
C ILE A 37 31.03 -1.82 -16.31
N ALA A 38 30.26 -1.39 -17.31
CA ALA A 38 30.70 -0.46 -18.34
C ALA A 38 30.52 1.00 -17.88
N PRO A 39 31.42 1.93 -18.29
CA PRO A 39 31.46 3.29 -17.75
C PRO A 39 30.42 4.21 -18.39
N SER A 40 29.96 5.18 -17.58
CA SER A 40 29.03 6.25 -17.91
C SER A 40 29.52 7.10 -19.09
N ALA A 41 28.67 7.28 -20.09
CA ALA A 41 28.85 8.27 -21.15
C ALA A 41 28.05 9.55 -20.80
N GLU A 42 28.74 10.68 -20.81
CA GLU A 42 28.20 12.03 -20.69
C GLU A 42 27.26 12.34 -21.86
N ILE A 43 26.08 12.89 -21.56
CA ILE A 43 25.16 13.43 -22.57
C ILE A 43 24.99 14.91 -22.29
N GLU A 44 25.44 15.72 -23.25
CA GLU A 44 25.29 17.17 -23.32
C GLU A 44 23.81 17.57 -23.32
N THR A 45 23.47 18.56 -22.50
CA THR A 45 22.13 19.15 -22.40
C THR A 45 22.03 20.38 -23.28
N HIS A 46 21.17 20.33 -24.30
CA HIS A 46 20.59 21.52 -24.94
C HIS A 46 19.15 21.68 -24.44
N GLY A 47 18.90 22.78 -23.71
CA GLY A 47 17.58 23.15 -23.22
C GLY A 47 16.63 23.61 -24.33
N PRO A 48 15.33 23.70 -24.02
CA PRO A 48 14.74 25.03 -24.07
C PRO A 48 13.75 25.34 -22.93
N ALA A 49 13.63 26.66 -22.72
CA ALA A 49 12.49 27.43 -22.24
C ALA A 49 11.88 27.09 -20.87
N SER A 50 12.24 27.95 -19.92
CA SER A 50 11.61 28.27 -18.65
C SER A 50 10.08 28.32 -18.70
N GLU A 51 9.44 27.39 -18.01
CA GLU A 51 8.16 27.59 -17.33
C GLU A 51 8.46 27.84 -15.84
N GLU A 52 7.92 28.93 -15.31
CA GLU A 52 8.03 29.33 -13.91
C GLU A 52 7.48 28.22 -13.00
N VAL A 53 8.37 27.62 -12.21
CA VAL A 53 8.00 26.72 -11.12
C VAL A 53 7.72 27.59 -9.89
N ASP A 54 6.46 27.65 -9.49
CA ASP A 54 6.00 28.25 -8.23
C ASP A 54 6.61 27.47 -7.05
N SER A 55 7.81 27.83 -6.64
CA SER A 55 8.55 27.20 -5.55
C SER A 55 8.71 28.16 -4.37
N GLU A 56 7.62 28.44 -3.65
CA GLU A 56 7.73 29.02 -2.30
C GLU A 56 6.46 28.72 -1.48
N THR A 57 6.46 27.56 -0.82
CA THR A 57 5.46 27.23 0.21
C THR A 57 5.81 28.01 1.48
N SER A 58 5.21 29.17 1.68
CA SER A 58 5.42 30.02 2.86
C SER A 58 5.23 29.25 4.18
N PRO A 59 6.03 29.53 5.24
CA PRO A 59 5.85 28.95 6.58
C PRO A 59 4.42 29.05 7.14
N ALA A 60 3.68 30.09 6.74
CA ALA A 60 2.27 30.25 7.13
C ALA A 60 1.34 29.20 6.50
N LYS A 61 1.62 28.76 5.27
CA LYS A 61 0.86 27.68 4.61
C LYS A 61 1.14 26.32 5.25
N ILE A 62 2.37 26.09 5.70
CA ILE A 62 2.76 24.89 6.44
C ILE A 62 2.03 24.84 7.78
N ALA A 63 2.09 25.91 8.58
CA ALA A 63 1.40 25.95 9.88
C ALA A 63 -0.13 25.79 9.74
N ALA A 64 -0.74 26.38 8.70
CA ALA A 64 -2.17 26.22 8.45
C ALA A 64 -2.54 24.76 8.08
N PHE A 65 -1.70 24.09 7.29
CA PHE A 65 -1.89 22.69 6.93
C PHE A 65 -1.71 21.75 8.13
N GLU A 66 -0.71 22.00 8.98
CA GLU A 66 -0.50 21.27 10.22
C GLU A 66 -1.72 21.40 11.16
N LEU A 67 -2.26 22.61 11.31
CA LEU A 67 -3.46 22.86 12.11
C LEU A 67 -4.72 22.20 11.54
N GLU A 68 -4.90 22.21 10.21
CA GLU A 68 -6.06 21.57 9.58
C GLU A 68 -6.05 20.04 9.79
N ILE A 69 -4.89 19.40 9.61
CA ILE A 69 -4.73 17.97 9.88
C ILE A 69 -4.99 17.68 11.37
N GLN A 70 -4.45 18.51 12.26
CA GLN A 70 -4.66 18.37 13.70
C GLN A 70 -6.14 18.42 14.07
N ASP A 71 -6.87 19.46 13.66
CA ASP A 71 -8.27 19.64 14.04
C ASP A 71 -9.15 18.49 13.54
N LYS A 72 -8.93 18.00 12.31
CA LYS A 72 -9.71 16.89 11.75
C LYS A 72 -9.44 15.56 12.46
N ILE A 73 -8.18 15.26 12.75
CA ILE A 73 -7.82 14.03 13.44
C ILE A 73 -8.30 14.10 14.89
N LEU A 74 -8.15 15.23 15.58
CA LEU A 74 -8.70 15.38 16.92
C LEU A 74 -10.23 15.20 16.93
N GLN A 75 -10.94 15.72 15.93
CA GLN A 75 -12.38 15.49 15.78
C GLN A 75 -12.72 14.01 15.52
N SER A 76 -11.94 13.28 14.72
CA SER A 76 -12.22 11.85 14.49
C SER A 76 -12.06 11.02 15.76
N TYR A 77 -11.05 11.31 16.59
CA TYR A 77 -10.85 10.59 17.85
C TYR A 77 -11.96 10.90 18.87
N ASP A 78 -12.42 12.15 18.96
CA ASP A 78 -13.53 12.53 19.83
C ASP A 78 -14.85 11.85 19.41
N LEU A 79 -15.12 11.79 18.09
CA LEU A 79 -16.29 11.13 17.51
C LEU A 79 -16.26 9.60 17.66
N ASP A 80 -15.07 8.99 17.61
CA ASP A 80 -14.87 7.56 17.82
C ASP A 80 -14.83 7.16 19.31
N GLY A 81 -14.87 8.13 20.23
CA GLY A 81 -14.72 7.90 21.68
C GLY A 81 -13.33 7.39 22.07
N LYS A 82 -12.30 7.66 21.25
CA LYS A 82 -10.90 7.32 21.51
C LYS A 82 -10.30 8.40 22.41
N ASP A 83 -9.73 8.02 23.56
CA ASP A 83 -9.04 8.96 24.46
C ASP A 83 -7.85 9.63 23.75
N ILE A 84 -8.02 10.89 23.37
CA ILE A 84 -6.93 11.71 22.83
C ILE A 84 -5.94 12.00 23.96
N THR A 85 -4.81 11.32 23.92
CA THR A 85 -3.72 11.55 24.87
C THR A 85 -2.68 12.52 24.31
N SER A 86 -1.88 13.14 25.18
CA SER A 86 -0.73 13.96 24.76
C SER A 86 0.25 13.20 23.86
N LYS A 87 0.28 11.86 23.92
CA LYS A 87 1.09 11.02 23.03
C LYS A 87 0.56 11.03 21.59
N HIS A 88 -0.76 11.04 21.38
CA HIS A 88 -1.36 11.13 20.04
C HIS A 88 -0.97 12.44 19.37
N ILE A 89 -1.14 13.56 20.08
CA ILE A 89 -0.78 14.89 19.60
C ILE A 89 0.72 14.96 19.26
N ALA A 90 1.58 14.37 20.09
CA ALA A 90 3.02 14.33 19.82
C ALA A 90 3.36 13.56 18.53
N VAL A 91 2.77 12.37 18.33
CA VAL A 91 2.97 11.57 17.11
C VAL A 91 2.43 12.29 15.88
N LEU A 92 1.25 12.88 15.99
CA LEU A 92 0.65 13.64 14.91
C LEU A 92 1.53 14.81 14.47
N ASN A 93 2.06 15.57 15.43
CA ASN A 93 2.98 16.68 15.15
C ASN A 93 4.29 16.24 14.50
N LEU A 94 4.73 15.00 14.76
CA LEU A 94 5.91 14.45 14.11
C LEU A 94 5.66 14.13 12.65
N PHE A 95 4.56 13.46 12.34
CA PHE A 95 4.17 13.22 10.95
C PHE A 95 3.91 14.53 10.22
N ALA A 96 3.14 15.45 10.80
CA ALA A 96 2.79 16.72 10.17
C ALA A 96 4.03 17.54 9.80
N ARG A 97 5.02 17.66 10.71
CA ARG A 97 6.28 18.36 10.45
C ARG A 97 7.14 17.66 9.39
N GLY A 98 7.28 16.33 9.50
CA GLY A 98 8.07 15.55 8.54
C GLY A 98 7.51 15.59 7.12
N ILE A 99 6.17 15.60 7.00
CA ILE A 99 5.46 15.71 5.72
C ILE A 99 5.55 17.12 5.15
N SER A 100 5.26 18.14 5.96
CA SER A 100 5.08 19.52 5.48
C SER A 100 6.37 20.17 5.00
N ALA A 101 7.51 19.84 5.62
CA ALA A 101 8.81 20.32 5.17
C ALA A 101 9.22 19.71 3.81
N ALA A 102 8.70 18.53 3.47
CA ALA A 102 8.97 17.80 2.23
C ALA A 102 10.48 17.58 1.93
N THR A 103 11.35 17.65 2.94
CA THR A 103 12.79 17.37 2.82
C THR A 103 13.17 16.00 3.40
N PRO A 104 14.21 15.34 2.87
CA PRO A 104 14.74 14.11 3.46
C PRO A 104 15.13 14.27 4.93
N GLU A 105 15.72 15.41 5.30
CA GLU A 105 16.17 15.70 6.66
C GLU A 105 15.00 15.77 7.64
N ALA A 106 13.88 16.37 7.24
CA ALA A 106 12.70 16.47 8.09
C ALA A 106 12.03 15.10 8.29
N ALA A 107 11.96 14.27 7.24
CA ALA A 107 11.44 12.91 7.34
C ALA A 107 12.31 12.06 8.29
N LYS A 108 13.64 12.16 8.15
CA LYS A 108 14.60 11.49 9.02
C LYS A 108 14.51 11.94 10.47
N GLU A 109 14.40 13.24 10.71
CA GLU A 109 14.24 13.79 12.06
C GLU A 109 12.92 13.34 12.71
N ALA A 110 11.82 13.36 11.96
CA ALA A 110 10.54 12.83 12.43
C ALA A 110 10.63 11.33 12.76
N ALA A 111 11.31 10.54 11.92
CA ALA A 111 11.55 9.11 12.15
C ALA A 111 12.38 8.86 13.42
N HIS A 112 13.47 9.61 13.64
CA HIS A 112 14.27 9.50 14.86
C HIS A 112 13.47 9.85 16.11
N GLN A 113 12.72 10.96 16.10
CA GLN A 113 11.89 11.35 17.24
C GLN A 113 10.76 10.34 17.51
N LEU A 114 10.12 9.79 16.47
CA LEU A 114 9.15 8.70 16.64
C LEU A 114 9.82 7.47 17.27
N ASN A 115 10.99 7.09 16.77
CA ASN A 115 11.76 5.98 17.32
C ASN A 115 12.13 6.21 18.79
N ASP A 116 12.51 7.42 19.17
CA ASP A 116 12.87 7.77 20.55
C ASP A 116 11.66 7.74 21.50
N LEU A 117 10.50 8.17 21.02
CA LEU A 117 9.23 8.10 21.78
C LEU A 117 8.70 6.67 21.96
N CYS A 118 9.18 5.71 21.16
CA CYS A 118 8.77 4.32 21.28
C CYS A 118 9.16 3.76 22.67
N PRO A 119 8.21 3.19 23.44
CA PRO A 119 8.48 2.62 24.75
C PRO A 119 9.54 1.51 24.73
N PRO A 120 10.13 1.16 25.89
CA PRO A 120 10.99 0.00 26.01
C PRO A 120 10.31 -1.28 25.51
N LEU A 121 10.95 -2.01 24.59
CA LEU A 121 10.36 -3.18 23.93
C LEU A 121 10.08 -4.37 24.87
N ASN A 122 10.72 -4.40 26.05
CA ASN A 122 10.44 -5.38 27.09
C ASN A 122 9.12 -5.14 27.83
N ARG A 123 8.47 -3.98 27.61
CA ARG A 123 7.13 -3.68 28.11
C ARG A 123 6.11 -3.97 27.02
N THR A 124 5.97 -5.23 26.65
CA THR A 124 5.22 -5.71 25.48
C THR A 124 3.86 -5.04 25.30
N GLY A 125 3.02 -4.97 26.34
CA GLY A 125 1.71 -4.34 26.24
C GLY A 125 1.77 -2.82 25.97
N GLU A 126 2.71 -2.12 26.59
CA GLU A 126 2.90 -0.67 26.36
C GLU A 126 3.44 -0.40 24.94
N ALA A 127 4.42 -1.19 24.51
CA ALA A 127 5.03 -1.07 23.18
C ALA A 127 4.03 -1.39 22.05
N ASN A 128 3.23 -2.46 22.19
CA ASN A 128 2.20 -2.83 21.22
C ASN A 128 1.12 -1.76 21.12
N ASN A 129 0.61 -1.24 22.26
CA ASN A 129 -0.41 -0.19 22.25
C ASN A 129 0.11 1.12 21.64
N TRP A 130 1.37 1.48 21.94
CA TRP A 130 1.98 2.67 21.35
C TRP A 130 2.17 2.52 19.84
N MET A 131 2.65 1.36 19.39
CA MET A 131 2.83 1.08 17.97
C MET A 131 1.51 1.10 17.21
N TYR A 132 0.46 0.51 17.80
CA TYR A 132 -0.89 0.54 17.26
C TYR A 132 -1.39 1.98 17.08
N MET A 133 -1.21 2.83 18.10
CA MET A 133 -1.57 4.24 18.03
C MET A 133 -0.81 4.99 16.93
N VAL A 134 0.50 4.74 16.76
CA VAL A 134 1.29 5.35 15.67
C VAL A 134 0.70 5.01 14.30
N TRP A 135 0.29 3.75 14.11
CA TRP A 135 -0.35 3.32 12.87
C TRP A 135 -1.71 3.96 12.65
N LEU A 136 -2.55 4.03 13.68
CA LEU A 136 -3.85 4.72 13.56
C LEU A 136 -3.67 6.18 13.16
N VAL A 137 -2.81 6.94 13.85
CA VAL A 137 -2.55 8.34 13.51
C VAL A 137 -2.07 8.49 12.06
N MET A 138 -1.15 7.64 11.61
CA MET A 138 -0.70 7.67 10.21
C MET A 138 -1.82 7.35 9.22
N LEU A 139 -2.65 6.34 9.53
CA LEU A 139 -3.77 5.92 8.70
C LEU A 139 -4.84 7.01 8.63
N ASP A 140 -5.11 7.72 9.74
CA ASP A 140 -6.00 8.88 9.79
C ASP A 140 -5.50 10.02 8.89
N ILE A 141 -4.19 10.34 8.95
CA ILE A 141 -3.58 11.37 8.10
C ILE A 141 -3.76 11.03 6.62
N VAL A 142 -3.51 9.78 6.23
CA VAL A 142 -3.58 9.40 4.81
C VAL A 142 -5.02 9.23 4.34
N ALA A 143 -5.94 8.80 5.21
CA ALA A 143 -7.37 8.64 4.91
C ALA A 143 -8.09 9.97 4.69
N ASP A 144 -7.63 11.08 5.30
CA ASP A 144 -8.30 12.38 5.20
C ASP A 144 -8.64 12.77 3.76
N ASN A 145 -9.82 13.37 3.55
CA ASN A 145 -10.29 13.74 2.21
C ASN A 145 -9.40 14.80 1.53
N GLY A 146 -8.66 15.59 2.30
CA GLY A 146 -7.66 16.54 1.82
C GLY A 146 -6.29 15.92 1.54
N SER A 147 -6.09 14.63 1.83
CA SER A 147 -4.83 13.91 1.63
C SER A 147 -4.45 13.89 0.16
N LYS A 148 -3.34 14.55 -0.15
CA LYS A 148 -2.75 14.61 -1.49
C LYS A 148 -1.64 13.59 -1.62
N ASP A 149 -1.22 13.34 -2.87
CA ASP A 149 -0.07 12.50 -3.18
C ASP A 149 1.18 12.88 -2.36
N THR A 150 1.42 14.19 -2.13
CA THR A 150 2.54 14.68 -1.32
C THR A 150 2.50 14.23 0.14
N VAL A 151 1.30 14.11 0.72
CA VAL A 151 1.10 13.67 2.10
C VAL A 151 1.45 12.20 2.24
N GLN A 152 0.89 11.38 1.35
CA GLN A 152 1.14 9.95 1.34
C GLN A 152 2.62 9.64 1.08
N GLU A 153 3.26 10.30 0.11
CA GLU A 153 4.70 10.15 -0.14
C GLU A 153 5.55 10.67 1.05
N GLY A 154 5.07 11.68 1.78
CA GLY A 154 5.67 12.10 3.05
C GLY A 154 5.64 10.99 4.11
N CYS A 155 4.49 10.35 4.32
CA CYS A 155 4.38 9.19 5.22
C CYS A 155 5.30 8.04 4.79
N ILE A 156 5.35 7.71 3.50
CA ILE A 156 6.25 6.66 2.98
C ILE A 156 7.71 6.96 3.32
N ARG A 157 8.18 8.19 3.09
CA ARG A 157 9.56 8.58 3.41
C ARG A 157 9.88 8.46 4.90
N ILE A 158 8.97 8.89 5.77
CA ILE A 158 9.14 8.73 7.22
C ILE A 158 9.28 7.25 7.59
N LEU A 159 8.46 6.37 6.98
CA LEU A 159 8.57 4.92 7.21
C LEU A 159 9.87 4.33 6.68
N GLU A 160 10.33 4.75 5.51
CA GLU A 160 11.62 4.33 4.94
C GLU A 160 12.79 4.68 5.86
N GLU A 161 12.76 5.87 6.48
CA GLU A 161 13.74 6.30 7.48
C GLU A 161 13.58 5.54 8.81
N LEU A 162 12.36 5.30 9.29
CA LEU A 162 12.10 4.49 10.50
C LEU A 162 12.68 3.08 10.38
N VAL A 163 12.60 2.47 9.19
CA VAL A 163 13.19 1.16 8.91
C VAL A 163 14.72 1.18 9.10
N GLN A 164 15.39 2.33 8.91
CA GLN A 164 16.83 2.48 9.16
C GLN A 164 17.17 2.66 10.64
N CYS A 165 16.23 3.13 11.47
CA CYS A 165 16.46 3.45 12.88
C CYS A 165 16.53 2.23 13.83
N ALA A 166 16.36 1.01 13.29
CA ALA A 166 16.45 -0.30 13.96
C ALA A 166 16.48 -0.29 15.51
N LYS A 167 15.31 -0.48 16.14
CA LYS A 167 15.17 -0.47 17.62
C LYS A 167 15.32 -1.84 18.29
N GLY A 168 15.16 -2.92 17.53
CA GLY A 168 15.25 -4.30 18.03
C GLY A 168 14.04 -5.16 17.67
N MET A 169 13.83 -6.23 18.43
CA MET A 169 12.70 -7.15 18.30
C MET A 169 11.60 -6.78 19.30
N MET A 170 10.35 -6.85 18.87
CA MET A 170 9.18 -6.68 19.71
C MET A 170 8.32 -7.94 19.66
N ASP A 171 7.92 -8.43 20.83
CA ASP A 171 6.95 -9.52 20.94
C ASP A 171 5.55 -9.01 20.60
N VAL A 172 4.96 -9.60 19.57
CA VAL A 172 3.56 -9.38 19.21
C VAL A 172 2.84 -10.71 19.35
N TRP A 173 2.27 -10.92 20.53
CA TRP A 173 1.50 -12.12 20.87
C TRP A 173 2.26 -13.43 20.62
N GLY A 174 3.52 -13.50 21.08
CA GLY A 174 4.37 -14.68 20.92
C GLY A 174 5.14 -14.73 19.60
N SER A 175 5.11 -13.67 18.80
CA SER A 175 5.90 -13.54 17.56
C SER A 175 6.89 -12.40 17.69
N ASP A 176 8.18 -12.68 17.49
CA ASP A 176 9.22 -11.65 17.50
C ASP A 176 9.29 -10.95 16.13
N LEU A 177 8.94 -9.67 16.10
CA LEU A 177 8.95 -8.83 14.91
C LEU A 177 9.99 -7.71 15.04
N ARG A 178 10.76 -7.44 13.98
CA ARG A 178 11.68 -6.29 13.96
C ARG A 178 10.88 -5.01 13.90
N VAL A 179 11.10 -4.15 14.88
CA VAL A 179 10.45 -2.84 14.97
C VAL A 179 10.74 -2.04 13.70
N TRP A 180 9.71 -1.38 13.17
CA TRP A 180 9.67 -0.64 11.90
C TRP A 180 9.82 -1.48 10.63
N ARG A 181 10.71 -2.48 10.61
CA ARG A 181 10.94 -3.30 9.41
C ARG A 181 9.78 -4.25 9.11
N ASP A 182 9.28 -4.92 10.13
CA ASP A 182 8.24 -5.94 9.97
C ASP A 182 6.84 -5.36 10.28
N LEU A 183 6.73 -4.02 10.40
CA LEU A 183 5.51 -3.26 10.67
C LEU A 183 4.61 -3.93 11.74
N PRO A 184 5.13 -4.17 12.95
CA PRO A 184 4.38 -4.91 13.96
C PRO A 184 3.06 -4.23 14.28
N VAL A 185 1.99 -5.02 14.46
CA VAL A 185 0.58 -4.58 14.67
C VAL A 185 -0.04 -3.69 13.57
N PHE A 186 0.70 -3.30 12.53
CA PHE A 186 0.16 -2.52 11.40
C PHE A 186 -0.95 -3.26 10.63
N PRO A 187 -0.83 -4.57 10.30
CA PRO A 187 -1.89 -5.26 9.55
C PRO A 187 -3.26 -5.24 10.24
N ILE A 188 -3.28 -5.00 11.55
CA ILE A 188 -4.48 -4.97 12.37
C ILE A 188 -5.10 -3.58 12.33
N ALA A 189 -4.29 -2.55 12.53
CA ALA A 189 -4.71 -1.17 12.36
C ALA A 189 -5.24 -0.94 10.93
N PHE A 190 -4.51 -1.42 9.92
CA PHE A 190 -4.92 -1.31 8.53
C PHE A 190 -6.23 -2.05 8.23
N HIS A 191 -6.45 -3.21 8.85
CA HIS A 191 -7.67 -3.99 8.65
C HIS A 191 -8.92 -3.22 9.08
N GLU A 192 -8.87 -2.37 10.11
CA GLU A 192 -10.00 -1.53 10.51
C GLU A 192 -10.43 -0.57 9.40
N TYR A 193 -9.47 0.00 8.66
CA TYR A 193 -9.79 0.83 7.50
C TYR A 193 -10.24 -0.04 6.33
N TRP A 194 -9.60 -1.21 6.12
CA TRP A 194 -9.93 -2.13 5.03
C TRP A 194 -11.36 -2.68 5.09
N GLU A 195 -11.84 -3.05 6.28
CA GLU A 195 -13.20 -3.57 6.46
C GLU A 195 -14.29 -2.51 6.26
N ASN A 196 -13.92 -1.23 6.24
CA ASN A 196 -14.83 -0.11 5.98
C ASN A 196 -15.06 0.15 4.48
N ASP A 197 -14.88 -0.85 3.60
CA ASP A 197 -15.21 -0.76 2.17
C ASP A 197 -16.66 -0.27 1.97
N PRO A 198 -16.86 0.96 1.43
CA PRO A 198 -18.19 1.53 1.29
C PRO A 198 -19.05 0.75 0.27
N THR A 199 -18.42 -0.05 -0.59
CA THR A 199 -19.10 -0.84 -1.63
C THR A 199 -19.55 -2.22 -1.16
N SER A 200 -19.19 -2.61 0.07
CA SER A 200 -19.57 -3.89 0.68
C SER A 200 -20.61 -3.73 1.81
N LYS A 201 -21.03 -2.49 2.12
CA LYS A 201 -22.04 -2.19 3.14
C LYS A 201 -23.41 -2.74 2.72
N LEU A 202 -23.95 -3.68 3.51
CA LEU A 202 -25.22 -4.34 3.23
C LEU A 202 -26.38 -3.33 3.23
N GLY A 203 -27.18 -3.32 2.15
CA GLY A 203 -28.36 -2.45 2.04
C GLY A 203 -28.06 -0.99 1.68
N ALA A 204 -26.81 -0.64 1.35
CA ALA A 204 -26.47 0.70 0.89
C ALA A 204 -27.08 0.96 -0.51
N GLU A 205 -27.95 1.97 -0.60
CA GLU A 205 -28.53 2.43 -1.88
C GLU A 205 -27.66 3.46 -2.60
N LYS A 206 -26.76 4.12 -1.86
CA LYS A 206 -25.82 5.11 -2.37
C LYS A 206 -24.53 5.10 -1.57
N LEU A 207 -23.44 5.51 -2.19
CA LEU A 207 -22.16 5.70 -1.52
C LEU A 207 -22.08 7.09 -0.90
N ASP A 208 -21.48 7.20 0.28
CA ASP A 208 -21.07 8.47 0.84
C ASP A 208 -19.77 8.94 0.16
N PRO A 209 -19.72 10.16 -0.43
CA PRO A 209 -18.52 10.65 -1.09
C PRO A 209 -17.28 10.71 -0.18
N ALA A 210 -17.45 11.00 1.11
CA ALA A 210 -16.35 11.04 2.07
C ALA A 210 -15.78 9.63 2.31
N ASP A 211 -16.64 8.63 2.50
CA ASP A 211 -16.20 7.24 2.65
C ASP A 211 -15.47 6.75 1.40
N VAL A 212 -15.99 7.09 0.21
CA VAL A 212 -15.35 6.73 -1.08
C VAL A 212 -13.97 7.36 -1.21
N GLN A 213 -13.82 8.64 -0.86
CA GLN A 213 -12.54 9.31 -0.97
C GLN A 213 -11.53 8.77 0.05
N SER A 214 -11.94 8.55 1.30
CA SER A 214 -11.12 7.89 2.31
C SER A 214 -10.67 6.51 1.86
N TRP A 215 -11.57 5.72 1.27
CA TRP A 215 -11.27 4.39 0.76
C TRP A 215 -10.24 4.38 -0.37
N LYS A 216 -10.38 5.30 -1.31
CA LYS A 216 -9.39 5.52 -2.38
C LYS A 216 -8.04 5.93 -1.81
N ASN A 217 -8.03 6.82 -0.82
CA ASN A 217 -6.80 7.31 -0.22
C ASN A 217 -6.03 6.20 0.49
N ILE A 218 -6.72 5.38 1.30
CA ILE A 218 -6.14 4.22 1.98
C ILE A 218 -5.63 3.19 0.97
N SER A 219 -6.40 2.89 -0.08
CA SER A 219 -5.98 1.97 -1.14
C SER A 219 -4.74 2.47 -1.90
N CYS A 220 -4.69 3.77 -2.18
CA CYS A 220 -3.54 4.41 -2.83
C CYS A 220 -2.29 4.33 -1.95
N PHE A 221 -2.43 4.61 -0.65
CA PHE A 221 -1.34 4.52 0.30
C PHE A 221 -0.82 3.08 0.45
N ALA A 222 -1.72 2.09 0.55
CA ALA A 222 -1.36 0.68 0.59
C ALA A 222 -0.59 0.23 -0.67
N ALA A 223 -1.04 0.67 -1.84
CA ALA A 223 -0.34 0.41 -3.10
C ALA A 223 1.06 1.04 -3.13
N ARG A 224 1.25 2.21 -2.51
CA ARG A 224 2.56 2.85 -2.34
C ARG A 224 3.47 2.11 -1.35
N LEU A 225 2.93 1.60 -0.25
CA LEU A 225 3.68 0.74 0.69
C LEU A 225 4.18 -0.53 -0.01
N MET A 226 3.35 -1.12 -0.88
CA MET A 226 3.74 -2.27 -1.69
C MET A 226 4.83 -1.91 -2.70
N ARG A 227 4.73 -0.73 -3.33
CA ARG A 227 5.74 -0.20 -4.27
C ARG A 227 7.11 -0.02 -3.61
N SER A 228 7.15 0.49 -2.37
CA SER A 228 8.40 0.69 -1.62
C SER A 228 8.94 -0.59 -0.99
N GLY A 229 8.16 -1.69 -1.01
CA GLY A 229 8.54 -2.95 -0.36
C GLY A 229 8.51 -2.86 1.16
N LEU A 230 7.82 -1.86 1.73
CA LEU A 230 7.61 -1.71 3.17
C LEU A 230 6.54 -2.67 3.69
N ALA A 231 5.47 -2.88 2.90
CA ALA A 231 4.44 -3.85 3.21
C ALA A 231 4.28 -4.83 2.05
N SER A 232 4.13 -6.09 2.37
CA SER A 232 3.95 -7.17 1.41
C SER A 232 2.60 -7.86 1.56
N ASP A 233 1.64 -7.26 2.26
CA ASP A 233 0.32 -7.87 2.41
C ASP A 233 -0.42 -7.79 1.07
N TYR A 234 -0.61 -8.97 0.49
CA TYR A 234 -1.00 -9.14 -0.91
C TYR A 234 -2.50 -9.26 -1.12
N ASP A 235 -3.23 -9.64 -0.07
CA ASP A 235 -4.62 -10.07 -0.19
C ASP A 235 -5.52 -8.90 -0.60
N GLN A 236 -5.24 -7.68 -0.11
CA GLN A 236 -6.07 -6.50 -0.39
C GLN A 236 -5.97 -6.03 -1.85
N ALA A 237 -4.76 -6.05 -2.42
CA ALA A 237 -4.57 -5.72 -3.84
C ALA A 237 -5.35 -6.70 -4.73
N ILE A 238 -5.28 -8.00 -4.40
CA ILE A 238 -5.96 -9.05 -5.16
C ILE A 238 -7.48 -8.98 -4.96
N ILE A 239 -7.95 -8.76 -3.73
CA ILE A 239 -9.39 -8.57 -3.44
C ILE A 239 -9.92 -7.37 -4.24
N ALA A 240 -9.23 -6.22 -4.24
CA ALA A 240 -9.65 -5.05 -5.00
C ALA A 240 -9.73 -5.32 -6.52
N LEU A 241 -8.67 -5.92 -7.09
CA LEU A 241 -8.61 -6.22 -8.52
C LEU A 241 -9.65 -7.27 -8.92
N ARG A 242 -9.83 -8.32 -8.10
CA ARG A 242 -10.85 -9.36 -8.29
C ARG A 242 -12.25 -8.73 -8.28
N THR A 243 -12.58 -7.99 -7.23
CA THR A 243 -13.91 -7.39 -7.04
C THR A 243 -14.26 -6.39 -8.14
N ALA A 244 -13.27 -5.67 -8.69
CA ALA A 244 -13.51 -4.70 -9.75
C ALA A 244 -13.52 -5.29 -11.17
N LEU A 245 -12.68 -6.30 -11.44
CA LEU A 245 -12.39 -6.75 -12.81
C LEU A 245 -12.94 -8.16 -13.10
N GLU A 246 -13.03 -9.03 -12.09
CA GLU A 246 -13.42 -10.42 -12.27
C GLU A 246 -14.87 -10.71 -11.87
N GLU A 247 -15.56 -9.70 -11.33
CA GLU A 247 -16.99 -9.72 -11.02
C GLU A 247 -17.78 -8.93 -12.07
N ASP A 248 -19.09 -9.19 -12.11
CA ASP A 248 -20.00 -8.43 -12.95
C ASP A 248 -20.16 -6.99 -12.41
N VAL A 249 -20.22 -6.02 -13.32
CA VAL A 249 -20.37 -4.59 -13.03
C VAL A 249 -21.84 -4.20 -12.87
N ASN A 250 -22.75 -5.18 -12.88
CA ASN A 250 -24.20 -5.07 -12.62
C ASN A 250 -24.55 -4.63 -11.17
N THR A 251 -23.74 -3.77 -10.57
CA THR A 251 -24.00 -3.05 -9.33
C THR A 251 -24.63 -1.68 -9.61
N LEU A 252 -25.15 -1.02 -8.57
CA LEU A 252 -25.62 0.36 -8.65
C LEU A 252 -24.51 1.28 -9.24
N PRO A 253 -24.86 2.23 -10.13
CA PRO A 253 -23.92 3.27 -10.58
C PRO A 253 -23.21 3.94 -9.39
N GLY A 254 -21.90 4.23 -9.53
CA GLY A 254 -21.06 4.70 -8.42
C GLY A 254 -20.34 3.60 -7.63
N PHE A 255 -20.98 2.44 -7.39
CA PHE A 255 -20.30 1.28 -6.76
C PHE A 255 -19.26 0.68 -7.70
N ALA A 256 -19.67 0.50 -8.95
CA ALA A 256 -18.79 0.09 -10.04
C ALA A 256 -17.60 1.06 -10.19
N ASP A 257 -17.87 2.36 -10.25
CA ASP A 257 -16.86 3.41 -10.38
C ASP A 257 -15.84 3.36 -9.24
N CYS A 258 -16.31 3.31 -7.99
CA CYS A 258 -15.43 3.25 -6.82
C CYS A 258 -14.49 2.04 -6.88
N ARG A 259 -15.02 0.84 -7.16
CA ARG A 259 -14.23 -0.41 -7.23
C ARG A 259 -13.17 -0.33 -8.34
N ILE A 260 -13.56 0.13 -9.53
CA ILE A 260 -12.66 0.23 -10.68
C ILE A 260 -11.59 1.29 -10.43
N GLN A 261 -11.95 2.44 -9.87
CA GLN A 261 -10.99 3.48 -9.52
C GLN A 261 -9.96 2.97 -8.50
N VAL A 262 -10.38 2.23 -7.47
CA VAL A 262 -9.48 1.60 -6.49
C VAL A 262 -8.55 0.57 -7.15
N ALA A 263 -9.08 -0.30 -8.02
CA ALA A 263 -8.26 -1.23 -8.79
C ALA A 263 -7.22 -0.51 -9.66
N CYS A 264 -7.60 0.61 -10.29
CA CYS A 264 -6.68 1.44 -11.07
C CYS A 264 -5.59 2.08 -10.21
N LEU A 265 -5.87 2.48 -8.97
CA LEU A 265 -4.88 3.00 -8.03
C LEU A 265 -3.84 1.93 -7.66
N TRP A 266 -4.29 0.70 -7.38
CA TRP A 266 -3.39 -0.43 -7.15
C TRP A 266 -2.47 -0.68 -8.34
N ILE A 267 -3.01 -0.69 -9.56
CA ILE A 267 -2.19 -0.83 -10.77
C ILE A 267 -1.21 0.35 -10.92
N LYS A 268 -1.69 1.59 -10.76
CA LYS A 268 -0.86 2.80 -10.94
C LYS A 268 0.37 2.79 -10.04
N HIS A 269 0.23 2.31 -8.80
CA HIS A 269 1.29 2.41 -7.81
C HIS A 269 2.07 1.09 -7.61
N ALA A 270 1.43 -0.07 -7.80
CA ALA A 270 2.03 -1.39 -7.52
C ALA A 270 2.27 -2.27 -8.77
N ASP A 271 2.13 -1.74 -9.99
CA ASP A 271 2.28 -2.48 -11.26
C ASP A 271 3.51 -3.40 -11.32
N LYS A 272 4.71 -2.87 -11.01
CA LYS A 272 5.96 -3.62 -11.06
C LYS A 272 5.98 -4.79 -10.08
N PHE A 273 5.43 -4.57 -8.89
CA PHE A 273 5.34 -5.59 -7.87
C PHE A 273 4.40 -6.71 -8.32
N LEU A 274 3.20 -6.34 -8.76
CA LEU A 274 2.19 -7.27 -9.25
C LEU A 274 2.69 -8.07 -10.47
N LEU A 275 3.38 -7.42 -11.43
CA LEU A 275 3.95 -8.13 -12.58
C LEU A 275 5.04 -9.12 -12.15
N ARG A 276 5.94 -8.71 -11.25
CA ARG A 276 6.98 -9.61 -10.72
C ARG A 276 6.33 -10.84 -10.08
N TRP A 277 5.30 -10.64 -9.27
CA TRP A 277 4.57 -11.73 -8.64
C TRP A 277 3.90 -12.66 -9.66
N ALA A 278 3.30 -12.10 -10.72
CA ALA A 278 2.76 -12.89 -11.82
C ALA A 278 3.83 -13.71 -12.57
N LEU A 279 5.05 -13.18 -12.71
CA LEU A 279 6.17 -13.87 -13.37
C LEU A 279 6.70 -15.04 -12.53
N GLU A 280 6.70 -14.91 -11.21
CA GLU A 280 7.10 -15.97 -10.27
C GLU A 280 6.11 -17.16 -10.29
N ASN A 281 4.92 -16.98 -10.85
CA ASN A 281 3.86 -17.98 -10.94
C ASN A 281 3.43 -18.20 -12.41
N PRO A 282 4.17 -18.98 -13.21
CA PRO A 282 3.94 -19.14 -14.65
C PRO A 282 2.64 -19.89 -15.04
N GLY A 283 1.61 -19.91 -14.19
CA GLY A 283 0.22 -20.25 -14.54
C GLY A 283 -0.04 -21.72 -14.87
N ARG A 284 0.86 -22.65 -14.50
CA ARG A 284 0.82 -24.03 -15.01
C ARG A 284 0.06 -25.05 -14.13
N ALA A 285 -0.41 -24.69 -12.94
CA ALA A 285 -1.07 -25.65 -12.03
C ALA A 285 -2.33 -25.08 -11.38
N LYS A 286 -3.32 -25.96 -11.15
CA LYS A 286 -4.43 -25.67 -10.24
C LYS A 286 -3.87 -25.53 -8.83
N VAL A 287 -4.02 -24.36 -8.24
CA VAL A 287 -3.64 -24.12 -6.85
C VAL A 287 -4.75 -24.63 -5.94
N ALA A 288 -4.41 -25.54 -5.02
CA ALA A 288 -5.36 -26.07 -4.06
C ALA A 288 -5.85 -24.96 -3.12
N ARG A 289 -7.12 -24.98 -2.70
CA ARG A 289 -7.71 -23.96 -1.81
C ARG A 289 -6.98 -23.82 -0.47
N ALA A 290 -6.35 -24.88 0.01
CA ALA A 290 -5.54 -24.87 1.24
C ALA A 290 -4.11 -24.33 1.03
N SER A 291 -3.72 -24.00 -0.21
CA SER A 291 -2.38 -23.47 -0.52
C SER A 291 -2.25 -22.02 -0.06
N PRO A 292 -1.10 -21.63 0.52
CA PRO A 292 -0.80 -20.22 0.79
C PRO A 292 -0.83 -19.32 -0.45
N SER A 293 -0.64 -19.89 -1.65
CA SER A 293 -0.68 -19.16 -2.93
C SER A 293 -2.08 -19.09 -3.56
N TYR A 294 -3.10 -19.64 -2.88
CA TYR A 294 -4.48 -19.63 -3.36
C TYR A 294 -5.06 -18.23 -3.23
N LEU A 295 -5.51 -17.70 -4.36
CA LEU A 295 -6.16 -16.41 -4.46
C LEU A 295 -7.43 -16.58 -5.26
N GLU A 296 -8.58 -16.50 -4.58
CA GLU A 296 -9.88 -16.75 -5.18
C GLU A 296 -10.08 -15.90 -6.45
N ALA A 297 -10.59 -16.54 -7.50
CA ALA A 297 -10.93 -15.89 -8.76
C ALA A 297 -12.38 -15.41 -8.72
N GLY A 298 -12.69 -14.36 -9.46
CA GLY A 298 -14.07 -13.96 -9.76
C GLY A 298 -14.66 -14.79 -10.91
N PRO A 299 -15.99 -14.81 -11.05
CA PRO A 299 -16.71 -15.62 -12.02
C PRO A 299 -16.37 -15.30 -13.49
N LEU A 300 -15.89 -14.08 -13.79
CA LEU A 300 -15.50 -13.69 -15.14
C LEU A 300 -14.10 -14.21 -15.53
N TYR A 301 -13.28 -14.62 -14.57
CA TYR A 301 -11.94 -15.14 -14.83
C TYR A 301 -11.89 -16.67 -14.67
N GLY A 302 -11.83 -17.37 -15.81
CA GLY A 302 -11.79 -18.85 -15.87
C GLY A 302 -10.41 -19.49 -15.68
N GLY A 303 -9.38 -18.72 -15.30
CA GLY A 303 -8.00 -19.22 -15.16
C GLY A 303 -7.64 -19.71 -13.75
N PRO A 304 -6.35 -19.99 -13.48
CA PRO A 304 -5.89 -20.46 -12.17
C PRO A 304 -6.15 -19.45 -11.03
N ALA A 305 -6.57 -19.93 -9.86
CA ALA A 305 -6.79 -19.16 -8.63
C ALA A 305 -5.47 -18.76 -7.94
N THR A 306 -4.66 -17.99 -8.65
CA THR A 306 -3.38 -17.43 -8.18
C THR A 306 -3.03 -16.19 -8.99
N MET A 307 -2.03 -15.42 -8.54
CA MET A 307 -1.55 -14.27 -9.28
C MET A 307 -0.58 -14.75 -10.36
N CYS A 308 -0.98 -14.72 -11.63
CA CYS A 308 -0.18 -15.24 -12.75
C CYS A 308 -0.33 -14.38 -14.00
N LEU A 309 0.52 -14.62 -15.00
CA LEU A 309 0.49 -13.87 -16.28
C LEU A 309 -0.86 -14.00 -17.02
N GLN A 310 -1.57 -15.11 -16.87
CA GLN A 310 -2.91 -15.28 -17.47
C GLN A 310 -3.93 -14.33 -16.81
N ARG A 311 -3.94 -14.25 -15.47
CA ARG A 311 -4.81 -13.34 -14.72
C ARG A 311 -4.47 -11.89 -14.99
N TRP A 312 -3.17 -11.59 -15.07
CA TRP A 312 -2.66 -10.29 -15.47
C TRP A 312 -3.13 -9.87 -16.86
N GLY A 313 -3.03 -10.76 -17.86
CA GLY A 313 -3.55 -10.51 -19.20
C GLY A 313 -5.05 -10.28 -19.24
N PHE A 314 -5.82 -11.07 -18.48
CA PHE A 314 -7.27 -10.88 -18.33
C PHE A 314 -7.61 -9.48 -17.79
N TRP A 315 -6.89 -8.99 -16.77
CA TRP A 315 -7.13 -7.64 -16.23
C TRP A 315 -6.87 -6.54 -17.26
N ILE A 316 -5.87 -6.68 -18.12
CA ILE A 316 -5.61 -5.73 -19.22
C ILE A 316 -6.84 -5.64 -20.12
N GLU A 317 -7.31 -6.79 -20.61
CA GLU A 317 -8.45 -6.87 -21.53
C GLU A 317 -9.72 -6.30 -20.89
N ARG A 318 -9.95 -6.61 -19.61
CA ARG A 318 -11.09 -6.12 -18.87
C ARG A 318 -11.07 -4.60 -18.70
N LEU A 319 -9.94 -4.02 -18.29
CA LEU A 319 -9.79 -2.57 -18.14
C LEU A 319 -9.99 -1.84 -19.47
N GLU A 320 -9.50 -2.39 -20.58
CA GLU A 320 -9.72 -1.80 -21.89
C GLU A 320 -11.17 -1.85 -22.35
N MET A 321 -11.86 -2.96 -22.07
CA MET A 321 -13.27 -3.10 -22.38
C MET A 321 -14.09 -2.08 -21.59
N LEU A 322 -13.90 -2.04 -20.26
CA LEU A 322 -14.58 -1.10 -19.37
C LEU A 322 -14.31 0.36 -19.73
N GLY A 323 -13.10 0.68 -20.16
CA GLY A 323 -12.73 2.02 -20.61
C GLY A 323 -13.33 2.44 -21.96
N LYS A 324 -13.82 1.50 -22.79
CA LYS A 324 -14.41 1.78 -24.11
C LYS A 324 -15.93 1.73 -24.12
N GLU A 325 -16.53 0.99 -23.20
CA GLU A 325 -17.99 0.82 -23.12
C GLU A 325 -18.64 2.06 -22.48
N ALA A 326 -19.60 2.66 -23.19
CA ALA A 326 -20.16 3.95 -22.82
C ALA A 326 -21.27 3.91 -21.75
N SER A 327 -21.70 2.73 -21.27
CA SER A 327 -23.03 2.60 -20.66
C SER A 327 -23.11 2.40 -19.14
N VAL A 328 -21.99 2.16 -18.43
CA VAL A 328 -22.06 1.84 -16.98
C VAL A 328 -21.18 2.72 -16.09
N LEU A 329 -20.09 3.27 -16.63
CA LEU A 329 -19.08 4.01 -15.86
C LEU A 329 -19.04 5.48 -16.24
N GLU A 330 -18.70 6.31 -15.28
CA GLU A 330 -18.38 7.73 -15.50
C GLU A 330 -17.14 7.88 -16.38
N GLU A 331 -17.03 9.01 -17.10
CA GLU A 331 -15.92 9.27 -18.02
C GLU A 331 -14.56 9.18 -17.32
N ASP A 332 -14.42 9.83 -16.16
CA ASP A 332 -13.17 9.82 -15.38
C ASP A 332 -12.76 8.39 -15.01
N THR A 333 -13.71 7.53 -14.65
CA THR A 333 -13.45 6.11 -14.37
C THR A 333 -12.97 5.37 -15.61
N ARG A 334 -13.60 5.62 -16.77
CA ARG A 334 -13.19 5.00 -18.04
C ARG A 334 -11.78 5.41 -18.44
N GLU A 335 -11.45 6.69 -18.32
CA GLU A 335 -10.11 7.21 -18.59
C GLU A 335 -9.07 6.57 -17.66
N MET A 336 -9.39 6.46 -16.35
CA MET A 336 -8.53 5.76 -15.40
C MET A 336 -8.31 4.29 -15.78
N ALA A 337 -9.35 3.58 -16.23
CA ALA A 337 -9.24 2.19 -16.65
C ALA A 337 -8.33 2.04 -17.89
N LEU A 338 -8.49 2.90 -18.91
CA LEU A 338 -7.62 2.92 -20.09
C LEU A 338 -6.17 3.23 -19.71
N GLN A 339 -5.97 4.18 -18.80
CA GLN A 339 -4.65 4.55 -18.32
C GLN A 339 -4.01 3.41 -17.51
N ALA A 340 -4.78 2.68 -16.70
CA ALA A 340 -4.31 1.50 -15.98
C ALA A 340 -3.90 0.37 -16.94
N ALA A 341 -4.70 0.06 -17.96
CA ALA A 341 -4.33 -0.91 -19.00
C ALA A 341 -3.04 -0.52 -19.74
N LYS A 342 -2.86 0.78 -20.02
CA LYS A 342 -1.63 1.32 -20.61
C LYS A 342 -0.43 1.17 -19.68
N THR A 343 -0.59 1.46 -18.38
CA THR A 343 0.44 1.25 -17.35
C THR A 343 0.91 -0.20 -17.31
N ILE A 344 -0.04 -1.14 -17.26
CA ILE A 344 0.26 -2.58 -17.27
C ILE A 344 1.10 -2.97 -18.49
N ARG A 345 0.71 -2.55 -19.69
CA ARG A 345 1.48 -2.87 -20.91
C ARG A 345 2.86 -2.23 -20.94
N ASN A 346 2.99 -1.02 -20.40
CA ASN A 346 4.27 -0.33 -20.36
C ASN A 346 5.26 -1.04 -19.43
N VAL A 347 4.80 -1.55 -18.29
CA VAL A 347 5.66 -2.32 -17.39
C VAL A 347 6.05 -3.66 -18.00
N GLU A 348 5.15 -4.36 -18.70
CA GLU A 348 5.50 -5.58 -19.45
C GLU A 348 6.58 -5.34 -20.49
N LYS A 349 6.43 -4.29 -21.30
CA LYS A 349 7.43 -3.92 -22.33
C LYS A 349 8.78 -3.64 -21.71
N ARG A 350 8.82 -2.95 -20.56
CA ARG A 350 10.06 -2.63 -19.85
C ARG A 350 10.74 -3.90 -19.32
N VAL A 351 10.00 -4.81 -18.70
CA VAL A 351 10.55 -6.08 -18.20
C VAL A 351 11.05 -6.96 -19.34
N ARG A 352 10.30 -7.08 -20.45
CA ARG A 352 10.77 -7.85 -21.62
C ARG A 352 12.07 -7.29 -22.21
N ARG A 353 12.25 -5.96 -22.23
CA ARG A 353 13.51 -5.33 -22.67
C ARG A 353 14.66 -5.68 -21.75
N LEU A 354 14.44 -5.67 -20.43
CA LEU A 354 15.47 -6.03 -19.46
C LEU A 354 15.86 -7.52 -19.51
N LEU A 355 14.95 -8.41 -19.92
CA LEU A 355 15.25 -9.84 -20.08
C LEU A 355 15.86 -10.21 -21.44
N SER A 356 15.89 -9.28 -22.40
CA SER A 356 16.44 -9.50 -23.75
C SER A 356 17.75 -8.74 -24.02
N ALA A 357 18.17 -7.89 -23.09
CA ALA A 357 19.51 -7.28 -23.03
C ALA A 357 20.40 -8.15 -22.12
#